data_AF-A0A9P1AU05-F1
#
_entry.id   AF-A0A9P1AU05-F1
#
_cell.length_a   1.000
_cell.length_b   1.000
_cell.length_c   1.000
_cell.angle_alpha   90.00
_cell.angle_beta   90.00
_cell.angle_gamma   90.00
#
_symmetry.space_group_name_H-M   'P 1'
#
loop_
_entity.id
_entity.type
_entity.pdbx_description
1 polymer ?
#
loop_
_entity_poly.entity_id
_entity_poly.type
_entity_poly.pdbx_seq_one_letter_code
_entity_poly.pdbx_strand_id
1 'polypeptide(L)'
;MSAPHYFDSPHFLSTALHVMTFLEIPVHIFGTYCILLTTPRSMRSIKWSMLNLHVWSAFLDLGISLLTTPFVLFPAIAGYPLGCLREVGVPTAAQIYLIVMLFATVGVAIVTIFENRFFLLFAEQSSWKSVRIPFLTVNYTLAFLFFIPPYLHIPDQTTALEHTFKV
;
A
#
# COMPACT_ATOMS: atom_id res chain seq x y z
N MET A 1 -11.72 -15.29 31.00
CA MET A 1 -11.94 -14.60 29.72
C MET A 1 -12.50 -13.23 30.04
N SER A 2 -11.65 -12.21 30.10
CA SER A 2 -12.07 -10.81 30.26
C SER A 2 -12.84 -10.38 29.02
N ALA A 3 -13.97 -9.67 29.20
CA ALA A 3 -14.71 -9.08 28.10
C ALA A 3 -13.75 -8.21 27.26
N PRO A 4 -13.82 -8.26 25.91
CA PRO A 4 -12.94 -7.44 25.08
C PRO A 4 -13.18 -5.98 25.43
N HIS A 5 -12.09 -5.24 25.68
CA HIS A 5 -12.16 -3.82 25.95
C HIS A 5 -12.73 -3.11 24.71
N TYR A 6 -13.50 -2.03 24.87
CA TYR A 6 -14.14 -1.33 23.74
C TYR A 6 -13.13 -0.95 22.63
N PHE A 7 -11.88 -0.67 23.01
CA PHE A 7 -10.77 -0.36 22.10
C PHE A 7 -10.32 -1.53 21.22
N ASP A 8 -10.56 -2.77 21.63
CA ASP A 8 -10.24 -3.97 20.86
C ASP A 8 -11.40 -4.39 19.94
N SER A 9 -12.49 -3.63 19.92
CA SER A 9 -13.66 -3.95 19.12
C SER A 9 -13.45 -3.58 17.65
N PRO A 10 -13.96 -4.41 16.71
CA PRO A 10 -13.91 -4.11 15.27
C PRO A 10 -14.65 -2.81 14.93
N HIS A 11 -15.69 -2.47 15.69
CA HIS A 11 -16.45 -1.23 15.53
C HIS A 11 -15.61 0.00 15.88
N PHE A 12 -14.82 -0.05 16.96
CA PHE A 12 -13.91 1.04 17.31
C PHE A 12 -12.84 1.21 16.23
N LEU A 13 -12.22 0.12 15.77
CA LEU A 13 -11.19 0.18 14.73
C LEU A 13 -11.73 0.79 13.43
N SER A 14 -12.88 0.31 12.94
CA SER A 14 -13.51 0.83 11.73
C SER A 14 -13.88 2.31 11.86
N THR A 15 -14.46 2.71 12.99
CA THR A 15 -14.83 4.12 13.22
C THR A 15 -13.60 5.01 13.28
N ALA A 16 -12.54 4.60 13.99
CA ALA A 16 -11.30 5.34 14.08
C ALA A 16 -10.65 5.50 12.71
N LEU A 17 -10.59 4.44 11.90
CA LEU A 17 -10.03 4.49 10.56
C LEU A 17 -10.84 5.40 9.63
N HIS A 18 -12.18 5.36 9.67
CA HIS A 18 -13.00 6.28 8.88
C HIS A 18 -12.82 7.75 9.27
N VAL A 19 -12.68 8.04 10.57
CA VAL A 19 -12.36 9.40 11.04
C VAL A 19 -10.97 9.83 10.56
N MET A 20 -9.99 8.92 10.58
CA MET A 20 -8.67 9.21 10.01
C MET A 20 -8.75 9.47 8.51
N THR A 21 -9.51 8.69 7.73
CA THR A 21 -9.73 8.94 6.30
C THR A 21 -10.24 10.36 6.03
N PHE A 22 -11.18 10.85 6.86
CA PHE A 22 -11.71 12.21 6.73
C PHE A 22 -10.63 13.29 6.89
N LEU A 23 -9.61 13.04 7.73
CA LEU A 23 -8.45 13.92 7.92
C LEU A 23 -7.37 13.70 6.87
N GLU A 24 -7.18 12.46 6.39
CA GLU A 24 -6.19 12.08 5.39
C GLU A 24 -6.48 12.74 4.03
N ILE A 25 -7.74 12.74 3.59
CA ILE A 25 -8.14 13.31 2.29
C ILE A 25 -7.67 14.78 2.12
N PRO A 26 -8.01 15.73 3.02
CA PRO A 26 -7.54 17.11 2.87
C PRO A 26 -6.02 17.24 2.97
N VAL A 27 -5.37 16.40 3.79
CA VAL A 27 -3.91 16.38 3.91
C VAL A 27 -3.25 15.90 2.61
N HIS A 28 -3.76 14.85 1.96
CA HIS A 28 -3.24 14.37 0.69
C HIS A 28 -3.49 15.37 -0.45
N ILE A 29 -4.65 16.05 -0.46
CA ILE A 29 -4.93 17.13 -1.41
C ILE A 29 -3.94 18.28 -1.21
N PHE A 30 -3.73 18.70 0.03
CA PHE A 30 -2.76 19.75 0.36
C PHE A 30 -1.33 19.34 0.00
N GLY A 31 -0.92 18.10 0.28
CA GLY A 31 0.38 17.57 -0.11
C GLY A 31 0.58 17.59 -1.63
N THR A 32 -0.44 17.17 -2.39
CA THR A 32 -0.41 17.22 -3.86
C THR A 32 -0.29 18.66 -4.36
N TYR A 33 -1.04 19.59 -3.77
CA TYR A 33 -0.97 21.02 -4.06
C TYR A 33 0.45 21.56 -3.81
N CYS A 34 1.04 21.26 -2.66
CA CYS A 34 2.40 21.66 -2.29
C CYS A 34 3.43 21.11 -3.29
N ILE A 35 3.36 19.84 -3.65
CA ILE A 35 4.27 19.24 -4.64
C ILE A 35 4.12 19.91 -6.00
N LEU A 36 2.90 20.16 -6.47
CA LEU A 36 2.67 20.73 -7.79
C LEU A 36 3.06 22.21 -7.90
N LEU A 37 2.77 23.02 -6.88
CA LEU A 37 2.86 24.48 -6.99
C LEU A 37 4.03 25.08 -6.21
N THR A 38 4.51 24.41 -5.17
CA THR A 38 5.56 24.94 -4.29
C THR A 38 6.95 24.36 -4.61
N THR A 39 7.03 23.29 -5.42
CA THR A 39 8.32 22.66 -5.75
C THR A 39 9.23 23.61 -6.53
N PRO A 40 10.43 23.96 -6.00
CA PRO A 40 11.35 24.90 -6.63
C PRO A 40 11.86 24.42 -8.00
N ARG A 41 12.23 25.37 -8.88
CA ARG A 41 12.74 25.07 -10.23
C ARG A 41 13.98 24.17 -10.23
N SER A 42 14.83 24.27 -9.21
CA SER A 42 16.04 23.43 -9.03
C SER A 42 15.70 21.93 -8.84
N MET A 43 14.52 21.61 -8.30
CA MET A 43 14.08 20.22 -8.02
C MET A 43 13.08 19.68 -9.05
N ARG A 44 12.96 20.33 -10.20
CA ARG A 44 11.94 19.99 -11.21
C ARG A 44 12.08 18.56 -11.75
N SER A 45 13.31 18.03 -11.82
CA SER A 45 13.59 16.66 -12.24
C SER A 45 13.04 15.60 -11.29
N ILE A 46 13.00 15.89 -9.98
CA ILE A 46 12.54 14.97 -8.93
C ILE A 46 11.05 15.14 -8.65
N LYS A 47 10.46 16.29 -9.00
CA LYS A 47 9.04 16.63 -8.81
C LYS A 47 8.09 15.50 -9.21
N TRP A 48 8.30 14.90 -10.38
CA TRP A 48 7.42 13.84 -10.90
C TRP A 48 7.57 12.53 -10.11
N SER A 49 8.78 12.17 -9.70
CA SER A 49 8.99 10.99 -8.84
C SER A 49 8.41 11.21 -7.43
N MET A 50 8.51 12.43 -6.91
CA MET A 50 7.91 12.80 -5.63
C MET A 50 6.37 12.76 -5.69
N LEU A 51 5.79 13.27 -6.78
CA LEU A 51 4.35 13.17 -7.02
C LEU A 51 3.90 11.71 -7.15
N ASN A 52 4.63 10.89 -7.89
CA ASN A 52 4.35 9.47 -8.04
C ASN A 52 4.35 8.75 -6.68
N LEU A 53 5.36 8.98 -5.85
CA LEU A 53 5.38 8.44 -4.48
C LEU A 53 4.16 8.91 -3.68
N HIS A 54 3.88 10.22 -3.68
CA HIS A 54 2.75 10.79 -2.93
C HIS A 54 1.41 10.20 -3.34
N VAL A 55 1.20 10.00 -4.64
CA VAL A 55 -0.03 9.39 -5.17
C VAL A 55 -0.16 7.94 -4.73
N TRP A 56 0.90 7.13 -4.86
CA TRP A 56 0.86 5.73 -4.42
C TRP A 56 0.69 5.58 -2.91
N SER A 57 1.33 6.46 -2.13
CA SER A 57 1.16 6.50 -0.67
C SER A 57 -0.27 6.89 -0.29
N ALA A 58 -0.85 7.92 -0.92
CA ALA A 58 -2.24 8.30 -0.68
C ALA A 58 -3.22 7.17 -1.04
N PHE A 59 -2.98 6.45 -2.13
CA PHE A 59 -3.80 5.28 -2.48
C PHE A 59 -3.66 4.14 -1.47
N LEU A 60 -2.46 3.90 -0.94
CA LEU A 60 -2.24 2.91 0.12
C LEU A 60 -2.98 3.31 1.40
N ASP A 61 -2.86 4.56 1.83
CA ASP A 61 -3.48 5.07 3.06
C ASP A 61 -5.00 4.95 2.97
N LEU A 62 -5.60 5.45 1.87
CA LEU A 62 -7.05 5.27 1.60
C LEU A 62 -7.43 3.78 1.45
N GLY A 63 -6.55 2.98 0.86
CA GLY A 63 -6.71 1.53 0.73
C GLY A 63 -6.89 0.86 2.09
N ILE A 64 -6.03 1.20 3.05
CA ILE A 64 -6.02 0.64 4.40
C ILE A 64 -7.14 1.23 5.25
N SER A 65 -7.35 2.55 5.22
CA SER A 65 -8.28 3.24 6.13
C SER A 65 -9.75 3.07 5.72
N LEU A 66 -10.04 3.12 4.41
CA LEU A 66 -11.42 3.10 3.89
C LEU A 66 -11.80 1.80 3.17
N LEU A 67 -10.93 1.30 2.28
CA LEU A 67 -11.31 0.21 1.37
C LEU A 67 -11.29 -1.16 2.05
N THR A 68 -10.19 -1.50 2.71
CA THR A 68 -9.97 -2.83 3.28
C THR A 68 -10.19 -2.85 4.79
N THR A 69 -9.72 -1.82 5.51
CA THR A 69 -9.82 -1.70 6.98
C THR A 69 -9.49 -3.05 7.65
N PRO A 70 -8.24 -3.54 7.51
CA PRO A 70 -7.89 -4.90 7.93
C PRO A 70 -7.93 -5.03 9.45
N PHE A 71 -8.78 -5.91 9.96
CA PHE A 71 -8.80 -6.26 11.38
C PHE A 71 -7.95 -7.53 11.60
N VAL A 72 -6.86 -7.42 12.35
CA VAL A 72 -5.95 -8.54 12.63
C VAL A 72 -6.18 -9.05 14.05
N LEU A 73 -6.48 -10.34 14.15
CA LEU A 73 -6.60 -11.10 15.38
C LEU A 73 -5.25 -11.72 15.74
N PHE A 74 -4.55 -11.10 16.69
CA PHE A 74 -3.40 -11.73 17.33
C PHE A 74 -3.86 -12.75 18.38
N PRO A 75 -3.16 -13.90 18.57
CA PRO A 75 -1.87 -14.28 17.98
C PRO A 75 -1.95 -15.08 16.67
N ALA A 76 -3.16 -15.41 16.19
CA ALA A 76 -3.35 -16.34 15.08
C ALA A 76 -2.91 -15.80 13.71
N ILE A 77 -2.48 -14.53 13.60
CA ILE A 77 -2.25 -13.80 12.33
C ILE A 77 -3.42 -14.01 11.37
N ALA A 78 -4.62 -14.16 11.95
CA ALA A 78 -5.86 -14.25 11.20
C ALA A 78 -6.42 -12.84 11.08
N GLY A 79 -7.01 -12.49 9.95
CA GLY A 79 -7.62 -11.19 9.80
C GLY A 79 -8.75 -11.20 8.80
N TYR A 80 -9.72 -10.33 9.02
CA TYR A 80 -10.80 -10.11 8.08
C TYR A 80 -10.96 -8.61 7.82
N PRO A 81 -11.26 -8.22 6.59
CA PRO A 81 -11.49 -6.83 6.25
C PRO A 81 -12.83 -6.36 6.79
N LEU A 82 -12.88 -5.08 7.16
CA LEU A 82 -14.08 -4.38 7.63
C LEU A 82 -14.46 -3.20 6.73
N GLY A 83 -13.68 -2.93 5.68
CA GLY A 83 -13.85 -1.74 4.84
C GLY A 83 -14.93 -1.90 3.76
N CYS A 84 -15.10 -0.85 2.94
CA CYS A 84 -16.14 -0.78 1.92
C CYS A 84 -16.10 -1.95 0.91
N LEU A 85 -14.93 -2.53 0.61
CA LEU A 85 -14.82 -3.65 -0.35
C LEU A 85 -15.54 -4.91 0.15
N ARG A 86 -15.69 -5.07 1.47
CA ARG A 86 -16.48 -6.16 2.04
C ARG A 86 -17.97 -5.97 1.78
N GLU A 87 -18.49 -4.76 1.93
CA GLU A 87 -19.90 -4.44 1.65
C GLU A 87 -20.26 -4.66 0.18
N VAL A 88 -19.29 -4.46 -0.72
CA VAL A 88 -19.43 -4.71 -2.16
C VAL A 88 -19.30 -6.21 -2.52
N GLY A 89 -18.91 -7.06 -1.56
CA GLY A 89 -18.77 -8.51 -1.78
C GLY A 89 -17.44 -8.94 -2.41
N VAL A 90 -16.40 -8.10 -2.35
CA VAL A 90 -15.06 -8.44 -2.87
C VAL A 90 -14.39 -9.48 -1.96
N PRO A 91 -13.84 -10.59 -2.50
CA PRO A 91 -13.18 -11.61 -1.70
C PRO A 91 -12.02 -11.06 -0.86
N THR A 92 -11.92 -11.50 0.40
CA THR A 92 -10.83 -11.10 1.32
C THR A 92 -9.44 -11.26 0.72
N ALA A 93 -9.20 -12.36 -0.01
CA ALA A 93 -7.94 -12.61 -0.70
C ALA A 93 -7.58 -11.51 -1.71
N ALA A 94 -8.57 -11.00 -2.45
CA ALA A 94 -8.36 -9.94 -3.43
C ALA A 94 -8.07 -8.59 -2.74
N GLN A 95 -8.70 -8.34 -1.58
CA GLN A 95 -8.43 -7.13 -0.79
C GLN A 95 -7.01 -7.15 -0.21
N ILE A 96 -6.57 -8.29 0.33
CA ILE A 96 -5.19 -8.47 0.81
C ILE A 96 -4.19 -8.28 -0.33
N TYR A 97 -4.46 -8.89 -1.50
CA TYR A 97 -3.63 -8.73 -2.69
C TYR A 97 -3.49 -7.25 -3.08
N LEU A 98 -4.59 -6.49 -3.08
CA LEU A 98 -4.60 -5.07 -3.39
C LEU A 98 -3.72 -4.25 -2.42
N ILE A 99 -3.85 -4.47 -1.11
CA ILE A 99 -3.03 -3.74 -0.11
C ILE A 99 -1.55 -4.08 -0.25
N VAL A 100 -1.21 -5.36 -0.40
CA VAL A 100 0.18 -5.79 -0.54
C VAL A 100 0.80 -5.24 -1.83
N MET A 101 0.04 -5.24 -2.93
CA MET A 101 0.45 -4.63 -4.19
C MET A 101 0.72 -3.13 -4.03
N LEU A 102 -0.18 -2.38 -3.39
CA LEU A 102 0.01 -0.95 -3.13
C LEU A 102 1.26 -0.69 -2.27
N PHE A 103 1.47 -1.51 -1.23
CA PHE A 103 2.66 -1.40 -0.37
C PHE A 103 3.96 -1.63 -1.16
N ALA A 104 4.01 -2.68 -1.98
CA ALA A 104 5.15 -2.94 -2.86
C ALA A 104 5.38 -1.79 -3.86
N THR A 105 4.30 -1.25 -4.43
CA THR A 105 4.34 -0.13 -5.40
C THR A 105 4.88 1.16 -4.76
N VAL A 106 4.50 1.45 -3.52
CA VAL A 106 5.09 2.54 -2.72
C VAL A 106 6.59 2.32 -2.53
N GLY A 107 7.01 1.09 -2.20
CA GLY A 107 8.42 0.72 -2.12
C GLY A 107 9.19 1.00 -3.41
N VAL A 108 8.65 0.61 -4.56
CA VAL A 108 9.25 0.90 -5.87
C VAL A 108 9.26 2.40 -6.18
N ALA A 109 8.23 3.14 -5.76
CA ALA A 109 8.21 4.60 -5.91
C ALA A 109 9.31 5.29 -5.08
N ILE A 110 9.62 4.79 -3.88
CA ILE A 110 10.77 5.25 -3.08
C ILE A 110 12.08 4.95 -3.81
N VAL A 111 12.26 3.73 -4.31
CA VAL A 111 13.44 3.35 -5.12
C VAL A 111 13.60 4.27 -6.32
N THR A 112 12.49 4.63 -6.98
CA THR A 112 12.47 5.56 -8.12
C THR A 112 13.04 6.93 -7.75
N ILE A 113 12.73 7.47 -6.56
CA ILE A 113 13.29 8.75 -6.10
C ILE A 113 14.80 8.65 -5.88
N PHE A 114 15.26 7.59 -5.21
CA PHE A 114 16.68 7.37 -4.96
C PHE A 114 17.45 7.18 -6.26
N GLU A 115 16.91 6.40 -7.19
CA GLU A 115 17.49 6.18 -8.52
C GLU A 115 17.56 7.50 -9.30
N ASN A 116 16.50 8.33 -9.26
CA ASN A 116 16.51 9.63 -9.93
C ASN A 116 17.59 10.56 -9.37
N ARG A 117 17.80 10.57 -8.05
CA ARG A 117 18.89 11.32 -7.41
C ARG A 117 20.26 10.78 -7.77
N PHE A 118 20.43 9.46 -7.76
CA PHE A 118 21.67 8.81 -8.15
C PHE A 118 22.04 9.14 -9.60
N PHE A 119 21.06 9.07 -10.50
CA PHE A 119 21.26 9.38 -11.92
C PHE A 119 21.76 10.81 -12.12
N LEU A 120 21.13 11.80 -11.46
CA LEU A 120 21.51 13.21 -11.58
C LEU A 120 22.90 13.51 -10.98
N LEU A 121 23.31 12.82 -9.91
CA LEU A 121 24.57 13.12 -9.22
C LEU A 121 25.77 12.40 -9.84
N PHE A 122 25.59 11.18 -10.35
CA PHE A 122 26.72 10.30 -10.67
C PHE A 122 26.67 9.67 -12.06
N ALA A 123 25.50 9.57 -12.69
CA ALA A 123 25.33 8.71 -13.86
C ALA A 123 24.73 9.41 -15.09
N GLU A 124 24.64 10.74 -15.09
CA GLU A 124 24.02 11.50 -16.19
C GLU A 124 24.69 11.27 -17.55
N GLN A 125 26.03 11.13 -17.55
CA GLN A 125 26.82 10.86 -18.77
C GLN A 125 27.11 9.36 -19.00
N SER A 126 26.56 8.48 -18.17
CA SER A 126 26.78 7.03 -18.25
C SER A 126 25.72 6.35 -19.11
N SER A 127 26.03 5.14 -19.57
CA SER A 127 25.07 4.21 -20.20
C SER A 127 23.91 3.82 -19.27
N TRP A 128 23.98 4.16 -17.98
CA TRP A 128 22.90 3.99 -17.00
C TRP A 128 21.57 4.65 -17.43
N LYS A 129 21.61 5.70 -18.26
CA LYS A 129 20.40 6.35 -18.81
C LYS A 129 19.47 5.39 -19.55
N SER A 130 20.02 4.38 -20.23
CA SER A 130 19.24 3.37 -20.95
C SER A 130 18.87 2.17 -20.07
N VAL A 131 19.71 1.83 -19.08
CA VAL A 131 19.51 0.68 -18.18
C VAL A 131 18.48 0.96 -17.09
N ARG A 132 18.33 2.22 -16.67
CA ARG A 132 17.39 2.59 -15.61
C ARG A 132 15.92 2.36 -15.95
N ILE A 133 15.54 2.57 -17.22
CA ILE A 133 14.15 2.39 -17.68
C ILE A 133 13.72 0.93 -17.51
N PRO A 134 14.41 -0.08 -18.09
CA PRO A 134 14.05 -1.47 -17.87
C PRO A 134 14.19 -1.89 -16.41
N PHE A 135 15.18 -1.37 -15.67
CA PHE A 135 15.31 -1.63 -14.23
C PHE A 135 14.05 -1.21 -13.45
N LEU A 136 13.57 0.02 -13.64
CA LEU A 136 12.36 0.50 -12.97
C LEU A 136 11.11 -0.24 -13.46
N THR A 137 10.98 -0.50 -14.76
CA THR A 137 9.85 -1.26 -15.32
C THR A 137 9.77 -2.67 -14.75
N VAL A 138 10.90 -3.37 -14.61
CA VAL A 138 10.95 -4.70 -14.00
C VAL A 138 10.54 -4.64 -12.53
N ASN A 139 11.02 -3.65 -11.77
CA ASN A 139 10.63 -3.50 -10.36
C ASN A 139 9.13 -3.25 -10.19
N TYR A 140 8.54 -2.36 -11.00
CA TYR A 140 7.09 -2.15 -11.00
C TYR A 140 6.34 -3.42 -11.38
N THR A 141 6.78 -4.11 -12.43
CA THR A 141 6.16 -5.37 -12.87
C THR A 141 6.22 -6.44 -11.76
N LEU A 142 7.37 -6.59 -11.10
CA LEU A 142 7.53 -7.49 -9.97
C LEU A 142 6.65 -7.10 -8.79
N ALA A 143 6.46 -5.81 -8.50
CA ALA A 143 5.54 -5.36 -7.43
C ALA A 143 4.09 -5.82 -7.68
N PHE A 144 3.63 -5.84 -8.93
CA PHE A 144 2.31 -6.37 -9.28
C PHE A 144 2.26 -7.91 -9.27
N LEU A 145 3.32 -8.58 -9.71
CA LEU A 145 3.31 -10.03 -9.92
C LEU A 145 3.72 -10.84 -8.69
N PHE A 146 4.50 -10.27 -7.76
CA PHE A 146 5.13 -10.99 -6.64
C PHE A 146 4.13 -11.77 -5.78
N PHE A 147 2.91 -11.23 -5.61
CA PHE A 147 1.90 -11.82 -4.74
C PHE A 147 0.86 -12.69 -5.47
N ILE A 148 0.98 -12.87 -6.79
CA ILE A 148 0.10 -13.74 -7.58
C ILE A 148 0.30 -15.22 -7.22
N PRO A 149 1.53 -15.77 -7.11
CA PRO A 149 1.70 -17.19 -6.79
C PRO A 149 1.10 -17.58 -5.44
N PRO A 150 1.30 -16.82 -4.34
CA PRO A 150 0.60 -17.06 -3.08
C PRO A 150 -0.92 -16.96 -3.20
N TYR A 151 -1.44 -16.00 -3.98
CA TYR A 151 -2.88 -15.83 -4.20
C TYR A 151 -3.53 -17.05 -4.88
N LEU A 152 -2.83 -17.67 -5.84
CA LEU A 152 -3.33 -18.87 -6.53
C LEU A 152 -3.24 -20.15 -5.68
N HIS A 153 -2.39 -20.16 -4.66
CA HIS A 153 -2.17 -21.32 -3.78
C HIS A 153 -2.87 -21.17 -2.42
N ILE A 154 -3.83 -20.24 -2.28
CA ILE A 154 -4.62 -20.12 -1.05
C ILE A 154 -5.41 -21.42 -0.86
N PRO A 155 -5.14 -22.21 0.20
CA PRO A 155 -5.88 -23.44 0.45
C PRO A 155 -7.33 -23.10 0.83
N ASP A 156 -8.26 -23.98 0.48
CA ASP A 156 -9.67 -23.84 0.87
C ASP A 156 -9.82 -23.62 2.38
N GLN A 157 -10.71 -22.68 2.75
CA GLN A 157 -10.97 -22.20 4.11
C GLN A 157 -11.20 -23.34 5.13
N THR A 158 -11.74 -24.47 4.69
CA THR A 158 -12.01 -25.68 5.50
C THR A 158 -10.73 -26.33 6.04
N THR A 159 -9.68 -26.38 5.22
CA THR A 159 -8.37 -26.93 5.61
C THR A 159 -7.66 -26.00 6.59
N ALA A 160 -7.80 -24.69 6.41
CA ALA A 160 -7.21 -23.68 7.32
C ALA A 160 -7.83 -23.75 8.73
N LEU A 161 -9.15 -23.96 8.82
CA LEU A 161 -9.84 -24.20 10.09
C LEU A 161 -9.28 -25.44 10.80
N GLU A 162 -9.17 -26.58 10.12
CA GLU A 162 -8.62 -27.80 10.74
C GLU A 162 -7.21 -27.63 11.32
N HIS A 163 -6.35 -26.85 10.67
CA HIS A 163 -5.00 -26.58 11.18
C HIS A 163 -4.99 -25.66 12.40
N THR A 164 -5.87 -24.65 12.44
CA THR A 164 -5.96 -23.72 13.60
C THR A 164 -6.66 -24.33 14.81
N PHE A 165 -7.63 -25.24 14.62
CA PHE A 165 -8.38 -25.87 15.72
C PHE A 165 -7.76 -27.18 16.23
N LYS A 166 -6.69 -27.67 15.59
CA LYS A 166 -5.89 -28.82 16.06
C LYS A 166 -4.74 -28.42 17.00
N VAL A 167 -4.63 -27.14 17.39
CA VAL A 167 -3.66 -26.64 18.37
C VAL A 167 -4.30 -26.52 19.75
#